data_AF-A0A1J3J124-F1
#
_entry.id   AF-A0A1J3J124-F1
#
_cell.length_a   1.000
_cell.length_b   1.000
_cell.length_c   1.000
_cell.angle_alpha   90.00
_cell.angle_beta   90.00
_cell.angle_gamma   90.00
#
_symmetry.space_group_name_H-M   'P 1'
#
loop_
_entity.id
_entity.type
_entity.pdbx_description
1 polymer ?
#
loop_
_entity_poly.entity_id
_entity_poly.type
_entity_poly.pdbx_seq_one_letter_code
_entity_poly.pdbx_strand_id
1 'polypeptide(L)'
;KESGCDCQNVICARYDKYDQTSPILELLSSSSWELLLKRVGADFMVYLLQHTSIFLPFLGRKHQQVSGPPLCIKQMETLTVHDNKRK
;
A
#
# COMPACT_ATOMS: atom_id res chain seq x y z
N LYS A 1 11.99 25.23 2.12
CA LYS A 1 11.78 24.37 3.31
C LYS A 1 11.09 23.10 2.80
N GLU A 2 11.87 22.23 2.15
CA GLU A 2 11.37 20.98 1.58
C GLU A 2 11.20 20.00 2.73
N SER A 3 9.95 19.73 3.13
CA SER A 3 9.67 18.58 3.98
C SER A 3 9.89 17.34 3.12
N GLY A 4 11.08 16.74 3.21
CA GLY A 4 11.37 15.44 2.62
C GLY A 4 10.22 14.50 2.94
N CYS A 5 9.61 13.93 1.90
CA CYS A 5 8.70 12.81 2.06
C CYS A 5 9.55 11.71 2.68
N ASP A 6 9.41 11.46 3.99
CA ASP A 6 10.13 10.36 4.63
C ASP A 6 9.71 9.09 3.91
N CYS A 7 10.62 8.58 3.06
CA CYS A 7 10.45 7.43 2.17
C CYS A 7 10.39 6.11 2.96
N GLN A 8 9.65 6.08 4.07
CA GLN A 8 9.44 4.90 4.87
C GLN A 8 8.19 4.18 4.38
N ASN A 9 8.31 2.86 4.30
CA ASN A 9 7.23 1.98 3.89
C ASN A 9 5.99 2.22 4.77
N VAL A 10 4.81 2.33 4.16
CA VAL A 10 3.56 2.57 4.89
C VAL A 10 3.23 1.47 5.90
N ILE A 11 3.84 0.27 5.80
CA ILE A 11 3.75 -0.78 6.83
C ILE A 11 4.19 -0.26 8.21
N CYS A 12 5.20 0.61 8.25
CA CYS A 12 5.72 1.19 9.48
C CYS A 12 4.84 2.34 10.01
N ALA A 13 3.85 2.81 9.22
CA ALA A 13 3.00 3.88 9.63
C ALA A 13 2.09 3.44 10.80
N ARG A 14 2.07 4.26 11.86
CA ARG A 14 1.25 4.03 13.06
C ARG A 14 1.53 2.69 13.76
N TYR A 15 2.74 2.16 13.62
CA TYR A 15 3.18 1.02 14.42
C TYR A 15 3.38 1.45 15.87
N ASP A 16 2.63 0.84 16.78
CA ASP A 16 2.82 1.00 18.20
C ASP A 16 3.95 0.06 18.67
N LYS A 17 5.00 0.62 19.26
CA LYS A 17 6.16 -0.16 19.71
C LYS A 17 5.91 -0.88 21.04
N TYR A 18 4.98 -0.38 21.85
CA TYR A 18 4.65 -0.99 23.15
C TYR A 18 3.73 -2.19 22.94
N ASP A 19 2.69 -2.01 22.13
CA ASP A 19 1.73 -3.08 21.83
C ASP A 19 2.19 -3.98 20.67
N GLN A 20 3.20 -3.55 19.92
CA GLN A 20 3.72 -4.23 18.72
C GLN A 20 2.65 -4.47 17.65
N THR A 21 1.64 -3.59 17.59
CA THR A 21 0.51 -3.69 16.66
C THR A 21 0.41 -2.49 15.74
N SER A 22 -0.27 -2.70 14.61
CA SER A 22 -0.79 -1.63 13.78
C SER A 22 -1.97 -2.17 12.96
N PRO A 23 -2.92 -1.32 12.52
CA PRO A 23 -4.01 -1.78 11.67
C PRO A 23 -3.54 -2.43 10.36
N ILE A 24 -2.39 -1.98 9.84
CA ILE A 24 -1.78 -2.57 8.64
C ILE A 24 -1.19 -3.95 8.99
N LEU A 25 -0.50 -4.08 10.12
CA LEU A 25 0.08 -5.35 10.55
C LEU A 25 -1.01 -6.41 10.81
N GLU A 26 -2.12 -6.02 11.45
CA GLU A 26 -3.27 -6.90 11.65
C GLU A 26 -3.85 -7.40 10.32
N LEU A 27 -3.98 -6.49 9.34
CA LEU A 27 -4.46 -6.82 8.00
C LEU A 27 -3.50 -7.78 7.27
N LEU A 28 -2.20 -7.50 7.31
CA LEU A 28 -1.14 -8.33 6.71
C LEU A 28 -0.96 -9.67 7.44
N SER A 29 -1.54 -9.82 8.63
CA SER A 29 -1.55 -11.08 9.40
C SER A 29 -2.82 -11.92 9.18
N SER A 30 -3.73 -11.48 8.32
CA SER A 30 -4.94 -12.24 8.00
C SER A 30 -4.65 -13.52 7.19
N SER A 31 -5.57 -14.48 7.23
CA SER A 31 -5.45 -15.77 6.53
C SER A 31 -5.24 -15.64 5.02
N SER A 32 -5.79 -14.60 4.40
CA SER A 32 -5.57 -14.28 2.99
C SER A 32 -4.09 -14.00 2.68
N TRP A 33 -3.41 -13.27 3.56
CA TRP A 33 -1.98 -12.96 3.42
C TRP A 33 -1.10 -14.15 3.79
N GLU A 34 -1.51 -14.96 4.76
CA GLU A 34 -0.84 -16.24 5.05
C GLU A 34 -0.87 -17.17 3.82
N LEU A 35 -2.01 -17.24 3.13
CA LEU A 35 -2.15 -18.03 1.90
C LEU A 35 -1.31 -17.46 0.75
N LEU A 36 -1.23 -16.13 0.61
CA LEU A 36 -0.33 -15.51 -0.37
C LEU A 36 1.14 -15.83 -0.04
N LEU A 37 1.55 -15.71 1.22
CA LEU A 37 2.88 -16.06 1.70
C LEU A 37 3.24 -17.51 1.37
N LYS A 38 2.33 -18.46 1.61
CA LYS A 38 2.54 -19.88 1.26
C LYS A 38 2.73 -20.10 -0.24
N ARG A 39 2.14 -19.27 -1.10
CA ARG A 39 2.24 -19.40 -2.56
C ARG A 39 3.50 -18.78 -3.14
N VAL A 40 3.91 -17.61 -2.63
CA VAL A 40 5.04 -16.86 -3.21
C VAL A 40 6.36 -17.09 -2.46
N GLY A 41 6.30 -17.59 -1.24
CA GLY A 41 7.47 -17.77 -0.37
C GLY A 41 7.85 -16.50 0.38
N ALA A 42 8.63 -16.69 1.45
CA ALA A 42 9.00 -15.61 2.38
C ALA A 42 9.84 -14.52 1.70
N ASP A 43 10.88 -14.90 0.96
CA ASP A 43 11.80 -13.94 0.32
C ASP A 43 11.07 -13.05 -0.68
N PHE A 44 10.17 -13.63 -1.48
CA PHE A 44 9.37 -12.87 -2.43
C PHE A 44 8.34 -11.98 -1.74
N MET A 45 7.71 -12.46 -0.65
CA MET A 45 6.79 -11.63 0.14
C MET A 45 7.50 -10.40 0.72
N VAL A 46 8.71 -10.58 1.28
CA VAL A 46 9.52 -9.46 1.80
C VAL A 46 9.82 -8.47 0.68
N TYR A 47 10.26 -8.97 -0.49
CA TYR A 47 10.53 -8.12 -1.64
C TYR A 47 9.30 -7.33 -2.09
N LEU A 48 8.14 -7.99 -2.21
CA LEU A 48 6.88 -7.34 -2.55
C LEU A 48 6.53 -6.25 -1.54
N LEU A 49 6.56 -6.59 -0.25
CA LEU A 49 6.18 -5.67 0.80
C LEU A 49 7.10 -4.45 0.86
N GLN A 50 8.39 -4.59 0.54
CA GLN A 50 9.37 -3.51 0.53
C GLN A 50 9.30 -2.63 -0.71
N HIS A 51 9.12 -3.22 -1.89
CA HIS A 51 9.37 -2.53 -3.16
C HIS A 51 8.11 -2.26 -4.00
N THR A 52 6.94 -2.78 -3.61
CA THR A 52 5.70 -2.59 -4.37
C THR A 52 4.67 -1.79 -3.59
N SER A 53 3.85 -1.01 -4.30
CA SER A 53 2.70 -0.34 -3.70
C SER A 53 1.47 -1.22 -3.79
N ILE A 54 1.08 -1.81 -2.66
CA ILE A 54 -0.10 -2.70 -2.59
C ILE A 54 -1.29 -1.93 -2.02
N PHE A 55 -2.43 -2.05 -2.69
CA PHE A 55 -3.69 -1.43 -2.31
C PHE A 55 -4.74 -2.48 -1.99
N LEU A 56 -5.39 -2.35 -0.84
CA LEU A 56 -6.49 -3.23 -0.45
C LEU A 56 -7.82 -2.47 -0.37
N PRO A 57 -8.95 -3.14 -0.63
CA PRO A 57 -10.28 -2.55 -0.43
C PRO A 57 -10.44 -2.02 1.00
N PHE A 58 -11.01 -0.83 1.11
CA PHE A 58 -11.37 -0.21 2.38
C PHE A 58 -12.86 0.16 2.35
N LEU A 59 -13.31 1.03 3.26
CA LEU A 59 -14.70 1.50 3.32
C LEU A 59 -15.18 2.12 2.00
N GLY A 60 -16.25 1.56 1.44
CA GLY A 60 -16.91 2.03 0.22
C GLY A 60 -16.16 1.66 -1.06
N ARG A 61 -15.97 2.63 -1.96
CA ARG A 61 -15.21 2.46 -3.22
C ARG A 61 -13.74 2.88 -3.10
N LYS A 62 -13.23 2.98 -1.86
CA LYS A 62 -11.88 3.45 -1.58
C LYS A 62 -10.94 2.26 -1.39
N HIS A 63 -9.68 2.49 -1.75
CA HIS A 63 -8.60 1.55 -1.49
C HIS A 63 -7.56 2.23 -0.61
N GLN A 64 -6.93 1.46 0.27
CA GLN A 64 -5.87 1.93 1.15
C GLN A 64 -4.55 1.29 0.74
N GLN A 65 -3.49 2.10 0.66
CA GLN A 65 -2.13 1.60 0.49
C GLN A 65 -1.67 0.91 1.78
N VAL A 66 -1.19 -0.32 1.69
CA VAL A 66 -0.77 -1.13 2.83
C VAL A 66 0.70 -1.51 2.79
N SER A 67 1.40 -1.21 1.70
CA SER A 67 2.83 -1.49 1.53
C SER A 67 3.47 -0.53 0.51
N GLY A 68 4.79 -0.38 0.61
CA GLY A 68 5.60 0.48 -0.24
C GLY A 68 5.71 1.93 0.25
N PRO A 69 6.52 2.77 -0.40
CA PRO A 69 6.60 4.20 -0.08
C PRO A 69 5.24 4.90 -0.27
N PRO A 70 4.86 5.84 0.61
CA PRO A 70 3.58 6.53 0.51
C PRO A 70 3.47 7.28 -0.81
N LEU A 71 2.44 6.96 -1.60
CA LEU A 71 2.18 7.72 -2.83
C LEU A 71 1.59 9.08 -2.47
N CYS A 72 2.40 10.13 -2.61
CA CYS A 72 1.93 11.51 -2.53
C CYS A 72 1.28 11.92 -3.85
N ILE A 73 -0.06 11.91 -3.91
CA ILE A 73 -0.82 12.47 -5.04
C ILE A 73 -0.78 14.01 -4.94
N LYS A 74 0.41 14.61 -5.08
CA LYS A 74 0.54 16.08 -5.22
C LYS A 74 0.34 16.53 -6.67
N GLN A 75 0.35 15.60 -7.61
CA GLN A 75 0.11 15.85 -9.03
C GLN A 75 -0.87 14.80 -9.53
N MET A 76 -2.17 15.12 -9.44
CA MET A 76 -3.08 14.64 -10.46
C MET A 76 -2.67 15.36 -11.75
N GLU A 77 -1.68 14.84 -12.46
CA GLU A 77 -1.74 14.94 -13.92
C GLU A 77 -2.98 14.13 -14.29
N THR A 78 -4.09 14.84 -14.44
CA THR A 78 -5.30 14.30 -15.00
C THR A 78 -4.90 13.63 -16.30
N LEU A 79 -4.85 12.29 -16.33
CA LEU A 79 -4.78 11.56 -17.58
C LEU A 79 -6.06 11.96 -18.32
N THR A 80 -5.94 12.91 -19.23
CA THR A 80 -7.05 13.40 -20.05
C THR A 80 -7.51 12.24 -20.89
N VAL A 81 -8.57 11.57 -20.45
CA VAL A 81 -9.28 10.61 -21.27
C VAL A 81 -9.89 11.42 -22.40
N HIS A 82 -9.28 11.36 -23.59
CA HIS A 82 -9.88 11.96 -24.77
C HIS A 82 -11.18 11.18 -25.06
N ASP A 83 -12.31 11.87 -24.91
CA ASP A 83 -13.63 11.35 -25.29
C ASP A 83 -13.65 11.06 -26.79
N ASN A 84 -13.54 9.79 -27.16
CA ASN A 84 -13.76 9.34 -28.53
C ASN A 84 -15.27 9.30 -28.80
N LYS A 85 -15.81 10.41 -29.33
CA LYS A 85 -17.15 10.43 -29.93
C LYS A 85 -17.19 9.46 -31.11
N ARG A 86 -17.83 8.31 -30.93
CA ARG A 86 -18.21 7.45 -32.05
C ARG A 86 -19.33 8.15 -32.83
N LYS A 87 -19.08 8.36 -34.13
CA LYS A 87 -20.03 8.87 -35.13
C LYS A 87 -21.14 7.86 -35.37
#